data_AF-A0A0Q5SF45-F1
#
_entry.id   AF-A0A0Q5SF45-F1
#
_cell.length_a   1.000
_cell.length_b   1.000
_cell.length_c   1.000
_cell.angle_alpha   90.00
_cell.angle_beta   90.00
_cell.angle_gamma   90.00
#
_symmetry.space_group_name_H-M   'P 1'
#
loop_
_entity.id
_entity.type
_entity.pdbx_description
1 polymer ?
#
loop_
_entity_poly.entity_id
_entity_poly.type
_entity_poly.pdbx_seq_one_letter_code
_entity_poly.pdbx_strand_id
1 'polypeptide(L)'
;MRLSVTWTSGDAQHGMQVHDDRLVYVLRDTAGRPTTREIAADSLATVDYAPGADQPVITLAEHDGTRTSFPCPRKIARVLYPAIKWMTV
;
A
#
# COMPACT_ATOMS: atom_id res chain seq x y z
N MET A 1 7.64 -10.65 -9.27
CA MET A 1 6.87 -9.40 -9.12
C MET A 1 5.51 -9.62 -9.77
N ARG A 2 4.41 -9.53 -9.01
CA ARG A 2 3.04 -9.82 -9.45
C ARG A 2 2.26 -8.57 -9.88
N LEU A 3 2.48 -7.46 -9.18
CA LEU A 3 1.79 -6.20 -9.42
C LEU A 3 2.70 -5.04 -9.06
N SER A 4 2.66 -3.96 -9.82
CA SER A 4 3.30 -2.69 -9.48
C SER A 4 2.35 -1.57 -9.83
N VAL A 5 2.04 -0.71 -8.86
CA VAL A 5 1.16 0.44 -9.05
C VAL A 5 1.79 1.67 -8.43
N THR A 6 1.51 2.83 -9.03
CA THR A 6 1.90 4.13 -8.50
C THR A 6 0.72 5.07 -8.52
N TRP A 7 0.64 5.95 -7.55
CA TRP A 7 -0.39 6.97 -7.49
C TRP A 7 0.12 8.24 -6.81
N THR A 8 -0.61 9.33 -6.98
CA THR A 8 -0.34 10.59 -6.29
C THR A 8 -1.44 10.81 -5.27
N SER A 9 -1.07 11.26 -4.08
CA SER A 9 -2.01 11.73 -3.06
C SER A 9 -1.45 13.00 -2.42
N GLY A 10 -2.17 14.11 -2.56
CA GLY A 10 -1.61 15.43 -2.27
C GLY A 10 -0.39 15.70 -3.16
N ASP A 11 0.70 16.15 -2.54
CA ASP A 11 1.97 16.44 -3.24
C ASP A 11 2.96 15.27 -3.23
N ALA A 12 2.56 14.12 -2.70
CA ALA A 12 3.42 12.94 -2.60
C ALA A 12 3.10 11.90 -3.68
N GLN A 13 4.14 11.26 -4.21
CA GLN A 13 3.99 10.11 -5.09
C GLN A 13 4.22 8.82 -4.31
N HIS A 14 3.25 7.93 -4.41
CA HIS A 14 3.23 6.63 -3.77
C HIS A 14 3.44 5.53 -4.81
N GLY A 15 4.10 4.46 -4.42
CA GLY A 15 4.31 3.25 -5.19
C GLY A 15 4.12 2.03 -4.32
N MET A 16 3.52 0.99 -4.88
CA MET A 16 3.40 -0.31 -4.24
C MET A 16 3.75 -1.41 -5.24
N GLN A 17 4.68 -2.27 -4.86
CA GLN A 17 5.01 -3.49 -5.58
C GLN A 17 4.61 -4.69 -4.73
N VAL A 18 3.89 -5.63 -5.35
CA VAL A 18 3.46 -6.88 -4.73
C VAL A 18 4.30 -8.00 -5.30
N HIS A 19 5.01 -8.70 -4.42
CA HIS A 19 5.77 -9.91 -4.72
C HIS A 19 5.05 -11.14 -4.13
N ASP A 20 5.60 -12.32 -4.36
CA ASP A 20 5.07 -13.55 -3.78
C ASP A 20 5.28 -13.61 -2.26
N ASP A 21 6.37 -12.99 -1.77
CA ASP A 21 6.90 -13.08 -0.41
C ASP A 21 6.96 -11.74 0.34
N ARG A 22 6.74 -10.61 -0.34
CA ARG A 22 6.81 -9.28 0.26
C ARG A 22 6.02 -8.20 -0.50
N LEU A 23 5.74 -7.11 0.21
CA LEU A 23 5.26 -5.84 -0.32
C LEU A 23 6.40 -4.83 -0.26
N VAL A 24 6.56 -4.03 -1.32
CA VAL A 24 7.51 -2.92 -1.36
C VAL A 24 6.73 -1.63 -1.54
N TYR A 25 6.72 -0.80 -0.52
CA TYR A 25 6.12 0.52 -0.56
C TYR A 25 7.20 1.58 -0.81
N VAL A 26 6.92 2.50 -1.73
CA VAL A 26 7.80 3.62 -2.09
C VAL A 26 7.03 4.91 -1.92
N LEU A 27 7.52 5.81 -1.07
CA LEU A 27 7.04 7.18 -0.95
C LEU A 27 8.10 8.11 -1.52
N ARG A 28 7.74 8.93 -2.50
CA ARG A 28 8.58 10.03 -2.98
C ARG A 28 8.03 11.32 -2.42
N ASP A 29 8.85 12.02 -1.65
CA ASP A 29 8.53 13.35 -1.13
C ASP A 29 8.48 14.39 -2.27
N THR A 30 8.13 15.64 -1.94
CA THR A 30 8.06 16.75 -2.90
C THR A 30 9.42 17.11 -3.52
N ALA A 31 10.52 16.73 -2.88
CA ALA A 31 11.87 16.84 -3.42
C ALA A 31 12.27 15.61 -4.29
N GLY A 32 11.34 14.67 -4.49
CA GLY A 32 11.53 13.45 -5.28
C GLY A 32 12.36 12.37 -4.59
N ARG A 33 12.74 12.57 -3.31
CA ARG A 33 13.58 11.63 -2.56
C ARG A 33 12.75 10.40 -2.19
N PRO A 34 13.17 9.19 -2.60
CA PRO A 34 12.42 7.99 -2.31
C PRO A 34 12.73 7.47 -0.91
N THR A 35 11.68 7.25 -0.13
CA THR A 35 11.68 6.40 1.06
C THR A 35 11.07 5.06 0.67
N THR A 36 11.86 3.99 0.76
CA THR A 36 11.41 2.62 0.46
C THR A 36 11.23 1.85 1.74
N ARG A 37 10.14 1.09 1.84
CA ARG A 37 9.86 0.19 2.95
C ARG A 37 9.49 -1.18 2.40
N GLU A 38 10.17 -2.22 2.88
CA GLU A 38 9.84 -3.61 2.59
C GLU A 38 9.01 -4.17 3.75
N ILE A 39 7.96 -4.90 3.42
CA ILE A 39 6.98 -5.42 4.36
C ILE A 39 6.78 -6.89 4.00
N ALA A 40 7.05 -7.78 4.95
CA ALA A 40 6.99 -9.21 4.71
C ALA A 40 5.54 -9.68 4.46
N ALA A 41 5.36 -10.77 3.70
CA ALA A 41 4.03 -11.30 3.37
C ALA A 41 3.23 -11.80 4.59
N ASP A 42 3.91 -12.15 5.67
CA ASP A 42 3.31 -12.52 6.95
C ASP A 42 2.63 -11.33 7.66
N SER A 43 3.00 -10.10 7.29
CA SER A 43 2.39 -8.88 7.81
C SER A 43 0.99 -8.66 7.24
N LEU A 44 0.04 -8.32 8.11
CA LEU A 44 -1.35 -8.13 7.72
C LEU A 44 -1.54 -6.80 7.00
N ALA A 45 -1.83 -6.86 5.70
CA ALA A 45 -2.20 -5.69 4.93
C ALA A 45 -3.73 -5.67 4.69
N THR A 46 -4.37 -4.58 5.09
CA THR A 46 -5.81 -4.38 4.96
C THR A 46 -6.10 -3.14 4.12
N VAL A 47 -7.23 -3.18 3.41
CA VAL A 47 -7.72 -2.02 2.66
C VAL A 47 -9.07 -1.66 3.24
N ASP A 48 -9.14 -0.50 3.87
CA ASP A 48 -10.38 0.03 4.41
C ASP A 48 -11.09 0.87 3.34
N TYR A 49 -12.32 0.46 3.02
CA TYR A 49 -13.23 1.14 2.12
C TYR A 49 -14.33 1.87 2.92
N ALA A 50 -13.96 2.54 4.00
CA ALA A 50 -14.89 3.24 4.88
C ALA A 50 -15.96 3.99 4.05
N PRO A 51 -17.26 3.63 4.19
CA PRO A 51 -18.32 4.26 3.43
C PRO A 51 -18.44 5.74 3.83
N GLY A 52 -18.23 6.64 2.88
CA GLY A 52 -18.22 8.09 3.11
C GLY A 52 -16.83 8.73 3.17
N ALA A 53 -15.74 7.94 3.16
CA ALA A 53 -14.41 8.49 2.94
C ALA A 53 -14.21 8.77 1.45
N ASP A 54 -13.78 9.99 1.11
CA ASP A 54 -13.50 10.40 -0.28
C ASP A 54 -12.43 9.52 -0.96
N GLN A 55 -11.56 8.90 -0.17
CA GLN A 55 -10.49 8.02 -0.64
C GLN A 55 -10.32 6.80 0.28
N PRO A 56 -10.26 5.57 -0.28
CA PRO A 56 -9.87 4.39 0.48
C PRO A 56 -8.49 4.54 1.12
N VAL A 57 -8.29 3.88 2.26
CA VAL A 57 -7.03 3.86 2.98
C VAL A 57 -6.47 2.45 3.00
N ILE A 58 -5.23 2.30 2.56
CA ILE A 58 -4.49 1.05 2.73
C ILE A 58 -3.76 1.15 4.06
N THR A 59 -3.92 0.14 4.90
CA THR A 59 -3.20 0.02 6.17
C THR A 59 -2.37 -1.24 6.14
N LEU A 60 -1.07 -1.09 6.36
CA LEU A 60 -0.13 -2.18 6.52
C LEU A 60 0.17 -2.31 8.01
N ALA A 61 -0.10 -3.49 8.58
CA ALA A 61 0.17 -3.82 9.97
C ALA A 61 1.29 -4.86 10.03
N GLU A 62 2.42 -4.46 10.61
CA GLU A 62 3.59 -5.31 10.82
C GLU A 62 3.49 -6.09 12.14
N HIS A 63 4.28 -7.15 12.27
CA HIS A 63 4.30 -8.02 13.45
C HIS A 63 4.68 -7.31 14.75
N ASP A 64 5.48 -6.24 14.65
CA ASP A 64 5.87 -5.40 15.79
C ASP A 64 4.74 -4.47 16.26
N GLY A 65 3.57 -4.52 15.61
CA GLY A 65 2.42 -3.67 15.87
C GLY A 65 2.49 -2.32 15.16
N THR A 66 3.55 -2.04 14.39
CA THR A 66 3.65 -0.83 13.59
C THR A 66 2.57 -0.83 12.51
N ARG A 67 1.84 0.28 12.42
CA ARG A 67 0.81 0.48 11.40
C ARG A 67 1.17 1.65 10.51
N THR A 68 1.22 1.41 9.21
CA THR A 68 1.42 2.44 8.21
C THR A 68 0.17 2.55 7.37
N SER A 69 -0.49 3.70 7.41
CA SER A 69 -1.70 3.97 6.63
C SER A 69 -1.44 5.04 5.59
N PHE A 70 -2.00 4.86 4.40
CA PHE A 70 -1.91 5.86 3.34
C PHE A 70 -3.18 5.89 2.49
N PRO A 71 -3.66 7.10 2.14
CA PRO A 71 -4.77 7.27 1.22
C PRO A 71 -4.37 6.81 -0.18
N CYS A 72 -5.32 6.20 -0.90
CA CYS A 72 -5.14 5.86 -2.30
C CYS A 72 -6.44 6.05 -3.09
N PRO A 73 -6.35 6.36 -4.40
CA PRO A 73 -7.53 6.41 -5.25
C PRO A 73 -8.26 5.07 -5.29
N ARG A 74 -9.59 5.10 -5.36
CA ARG A 74 -10.42 3.88 -5.37
C ARG A 74 -10.05 2.87 -6.46
N LYS A 75 -9.59 3.35 -7.62
CA LYS A 75 -9.07 2.51 -8.71
C LYS A 75 -7.82 1.72 -8.31
N ILE A 76 -6.94 2.31 -7.49
CA ILE A 76 -5.72 1.69 -6.99
C ILE A 76 -6.06 0.64 -5.93
N ALA A 77 -6.92 1.01 -4.97
CA ALA A 77 -7.43 0.09 -3.96
C ALA A 77 -8.04 -1.19 -4.58
N ARG A 78 -8.83 -1.05 -5.66
CA ARG A 78 -9.46 -2.17 -6.36
C ARG A 78 -8.47 -3.17 -6.96
N VAL A 79 -7.30 -2.71 -7.38
CA VAL A 79 -6.26 -3.57 -7.97
C VAL A 79 -5.36 -4.16 -6.88
N LEU A 80 -5.01 -3.35 -5.86
CA LEU A 80 -4.13 -3.78 -4.77
C LEU A 80 -4.80 -4.77 -3.81
N TYR A 81 -6.07 -4.54 -3.44
CA TYR A 81 -6.76 -5.38 -2.45
C TYR A 81 -6.72 -6.89 -2.77
N PRO A 82 -7.10 -7.36 -3.98
CA PRO A 82 -7.00 -8.78 -4.28
C PRO A 82 -5.54 -9.26 -4.22
N ALA A 83 -4.60 -8.53 -4.81
CA ALA A 83 -3.19 -8.92 -4.84
C ALA A 83 -2.59 -9.10 -3.43
N ILE A 84 -2.93 -8.21 -2.51
CA ILE A 84 -2.55 -8.29 -1.09
C ILE A 84 -3.23 -9.47 -0.40
N LYS A 85 -4.55 -9.64 -0.60
CA LYS A 85 -5.31 -10.72 0.03
C LYS A 85 -4.79 -12.11 -0.37
N TRP A 86 -4.32 -12.27 -1.61
CA TRP A 86 -3.70 -13.51 -2.08
C TRP A 86 -2.38 -13.86 -1.38
N MET A 87 -1.71 -12.91 -0.73
CA MET A 87 -0.49 -13.17 0.04
C MET A 87 -0.75 -13.68 1.45
N THR A 88 -1.92 -13.34 2.01
CA THR A 88 -2.30 -13.66 3.40
C THR A 88 -3.15 -14.94 3.51
N VAL A 89 -3.23 -15.75 2.44
CA VAL A 89 -4.01 -17.00 2.36
C VAL A 89 -3.08 -18.20 2.48
#